data_AF-A0A4Q0AVL5-F1
#
_entry.id   AF-A0A4Q0AVL5-F1
#
_cell.length_a   1.000
_cell.length_b   1.000
_cell.length_c   1.000
_cell.angle_alpha   90.00
_cell.angle_beta   90.00
_cell.angle_gamma   90.00
#
_symmetry.space_group_name_H-M   'P 1'
#
loop_
_entity.id
_entity.type
_entity.pdbx_description
1 polymer ?
#
loop_
_entity_poly.entity_id
_entity_poly.type
_entity_poly.pdbx_seq_one_letter_code
_entity_poly.pdbx_strand_id
1 'polypeptide(L)'
;MSTLNKTSVVLSLAFTIFSSISANAQEIKPYKAKEIEVYKGQEIKPTGKKQGQVARDGKQEVSYFFGLYNYWVPGTSYTVPDYTNKTEVLRTSAGTGVLPGSIRIDGNGSYTWNSSWDGKIIKGSWRLTGDSDYPIELMKAQEGKNWKIGKSNDEGVAIIVWNGSTWYNGKRIKGGK
;
A
#
# COMPACT_ATOMS: atom_id res chain seq x y z
N MET A 1 -34.32 73.34 10.57
CA MET A 1 -34.51 72.49 11.76
C MET A 1 -33.82 71.16 11.49
N SER A 2 -32.70 70.90 12.18
CA SER A 2 -31.81 69.75 11.95
C SER A 2 -31.89 68.83 13.17
N THR A 3 -32.41 67.62 13.00
CA THR A 3 -32.49 66.59 14.04
C THR A 3 -31.27 65.66 13.96
N LEU A 4 -30.44 65.75 15.00
CA LEU A 4 -29.22 64.97 15.20
C LEU A 4 -29.58 63.66 15.92
N ASN A 5 -29.56 62.52 15.22
CA ASN A 5 -29.77 61.21 15.83
C ASN A 5 -28.46 60.71 16.47
N LYS A 6 -28.46 60.57 17.80
CA LYS A 6 -27.38 59.96 18.58
C LYS A 6 -27.56 58.45 18.61
N THR A 7 -26.66 57.72 17.95
CA THR A 7 -26.62 56.25 17.98
C THR A 7 -25.66 55.81 19.08
N SER A 8 -26.20 55.28 20.17
CA SER A 8 -25.42 54.70 21.27
C SER A 8 -24.89 53.33 20.87
N VAL A 9 -23.57 53.17 20.87
CA VAL A 9 -22.89 51.87 20.68
C VAL A 9 -22.82 51.17 22.04
N VAL A 10 -23.56 50.08 22.20
CA VAL A 10 -23.48 49.21 23.38
C VAL A 10 -22.34 48.20 23.15
N LEU A 11 -21.25 48.39 23.89
CA LEU A 11 -20.08 47.51 23.87
C LEU A 11 -20.33 46.35 24.86
N SER A 12 -20.79 45.20 24.36
CA SER A 12 -20.92 43.97 25.18
C SER A 12 -19.54 43.34 25.39
N LEU A 13 -19.03 43.48 26.61
CA LEU A 13 -17.81 42.84 27.09
C LEU A 13 -18.13 41.37 27.41
N ALA A 14 -17.75 40.44 26.53
CA ALA A 14 -17.88 39.01 26.78
C ALA A 14 -16.76 38.54 27.73
N PHE A 15 -17.14 38.17 28.96
CA PHE A 15 -16.26 37.65 29.99
C PHE A 15 -16.05 36.14 29.75
N THR A 16 -14.95 35.77 29.09
CA THR A 16 -14.62 34.35 28.84
C THR A 16 -14.07 33.72 30.12
N ILE A 17 -14.88 32.86 30.75
CA ILE A 17 -14.49 32.08 31.92
C ILE A 17 -13.53 30.97 31.45
N PHE A 18 -12.23 31.12 31.75
CA PHE A 18 -11.25 30.05 31.57
C PHE A 18 -11.51 28.96 32.62
N SER A 19 -12.12 27.86 32.19
CA SER A 19 -12.22 26.64 33.01
C SER A 19 -10.84 25.99 33.08
N SER A 20 -10.22 26.00 34.26
CA SER A 20 -8.96 25.31 34.53
C SER A 20 -9.17 23.80 34.34
N ILE A 21 -8.66 23.26 33.24
CA ILE A 21 -8.60 21.81 33.03
C ILE A 21 -7.45 21.30 33.91
N SER A 22 -7.79 20.74 35.07
CA SER A 22 -6.85 19.96 35.87
C SER A 22 -6.38 18.76 35.05
N ALA A 23 -5.17 18.84 34.51
CA ALA A 23 -4.52 17.72 33.86
C ALA A 23 -4.22 16.65 34.91
N ASN A 24 -5.14 15.70 35.09
CA ASN A 24 -4.85 14.46 35.80
C ASN A 24 -3.81 13.70 34.98
N ALA A 25 -2.54 13.80 35.40
CA ALA A 25 -1.46 12.98 34.88
C ALA A 25 -1.80 11.51 35.17
N GLN A 26 -2.32 10.82 34.16
CA GLN A 26 -2.53 9.38 34.25
C GLN A 26 -1.16 8.71 34.34
N GLU A 27 -0.92 8.01 35.44
CA GLU A 27 0.28 7.21 35.64
C GLU A 27 0.35 6.12 34.56
N ILE A 28 1.23 6.31 33.58
CA ILE A 28 1.44 5.36 32.48
C ILE A 28 2.20 4.17 33.06
N LYS A 29 1.47 3.09 33.38
CA LYS A 29 2.09 1.83 33.77
C LYS A 29 2.82 1.23 32.56
N PRO A 30 4.12 0.94 32.64
CA PRO A 30 4.86 0.35 31.54
C PRO A 30 4.28 -1.02 31.19
N TYR A 31 3.78 -1.16 29.96
CA TYR A 31 3.27 -2.41 29.44
C TYR A 31 4.45 -3.37 29.21
N LYS A 32 4.48 -4.49 29.93
CA LYS A 32 5.42 -5.58 29.66
C LYS A 32 5.05 -6.23 28.33
N ALA A 33 5.85 -5.99 27.30
CA ALA A 33 5.73 -6.71 26.04
C ALA A 33 5.89 -8.21 26.30
N LYS A 34 4.96 -9.02 25.79
CA LYS A 34 5.09 -10.48 25.80
C LYS A 34 6.27 -10.87 24.90
N GLU A 35 7.15 -11.70 25.44
CA GLU A 35 8.27 -12.27 24.72
C GLU A 35 7.74 -13.05 23.51
N ILE A 36 8.22 -12.70 22.32
CA ILE A 36 7.79 -13.32 21.06
C ILE A 36 8.51 -14.66 20.96
N GLU A 37 7.77 -15.76 21.06
CA GLU A 37 8.32 -17.08 20.77
C GLU A 37 8.76 -17.15 19.31
N VAL A 38 10.05 -17.41 19.10
CA VAL A 38 10.65 -17.56 17.77
C VAL A 38 10.13 -18.86 17.16
N TYR A 39 9.16 -18.74 16.25
CA TYR A 39 8.67 -19.86 15.47
C TYR A 39 9.80 -20.45 14.60
N LYS A 40 10.23 -21.67 14.93
CA LYS A 40 11.11 -22.48 14.09
C LYS A 40 10.34 -22.89 12.84
N GLY A 41 10.64 -22.26 11.71
CA GLY A 41 10.08 -22.65 10.42
C GLY A 41 10.42 -24.12 10.10
N GLN A 42 9.41 -24.92 9.81
CA GLN A 42 9.61 -26.26 9.27
C GLN A 42 10.16 -26.17 7.84
N GLU A 43 11.21 -26.94 7.58
CA GLU A 43 11.85 -27.06 6.28
C GLU A 43 10.94 -27.84 5.33
N ILE A 44 10.22 -27.12 4.47
CA ILE A 44 9.40 -27.72 3.41
C ILE A 44 10.31 -28.21 2.29
N LYS A 45 10.41 -29.53 2.14
CA LYS A 45 11.08 -30.17 1.01
C LYS A 45 10.35 -29.82 -0.30
N PRO A 46 11.03 -29.26 -1.32
CA PRO A 46 10.39 -28.93 -2.58
C PRO A 46 9.99 -30.22 -3.31
N THR A 47 8.67 -30.46 -3.42
CA THR A 47 8.13 -31.55 -4.23
C THR A 47 8.19 -31.11 -5.69
N GLY A 48 9.28 -31.45 -6.37
CA GLY A 48 9.50 -31.12 -7.77
C GLY A 48 8.50 -31.80 -8.69
N LYS A 49 7.44 -31.08 -9.07
CA LYS A 49 6.73 -31.35 -10.33
C LYS A 49 7.40 -30.54 -11.43
N LYS A 50 8.04 -31.25 -12.37
CA LYS A 50 8.58 -30.68 -13.61
C LYS A 50 7.45 -29.99 -14.37
N GLN A 51 7.40 -28.66 -14.32
CA GLN A 51 6.56 -27.88 -15.21
C GLN A 51 7.16 -27.92 -16.61
N GLY A 52 6.31 -28.31 -17.57
CA GLY A 52 6.66 -28.40 -18.97
C GLY A 52 7.24 -27.09 -19.50
N GLN A 53 8.31 -27.20 -20.27
CA GLN A 53 8.87 -26.12 -21.05
C GLN A 53 7.87 -25.72 -22.13
N VAL A 54 7.10 -24.67 -21.87
CA VAL A 54 6.28 -24.02 -22.88
C VAL A 54 7.20 -23.16 -23.75
N ALA A 55 7.01 -23.27 -25.07
CA ALA A 55 7.89 -22.74 -26.10
C ALA A 55 8.13 -21.23 -25.98
N ARG A 56 9.38 -20.84 -26.23
CA ARG A 56 9.89 -19.47 -26.25
C ARG A 56 9.64 -18.88 -27.62
N ASP A 57 8.67 -17.99 -27.75
CA ASP A 57 8.69 -16.99 -28.81
C ASP A 57 8.11 -15.69 -28.24
N GLY A 58 8.93 -14.63 -28.22
CA GLY A 58 8.61 -13.36 -27.54
C GLY A 58 9.03 -13.28 -26.07
N LYS A 59 10.13 -13.94 -25.68
CA LYS A 59 10.59 -14.12 -24.30
C LYS A 59 10.98 -12.79 -23.62
N GLN A 60 9.99 -12.06 -23.11
CA GLN A 60 10.21 -11.01 -22.13
C GLN A 60 11.01 -11.61 -20.97
N GLU A 61 12.13 -11.00 -20.63
CA GLU A 61 13.05 -11.55 -19.64
C GLU A 61 12.40 -11.45 -18.26
N VAL A 62 11.73 -12.53 -17.84
CA VAL A 62 11.08 -12.63 -16.52
C VAL A 62 12.09 -12.38 -15.38
N SER A 63 13.38 -12.59 -15.65
CA SER A 63 14.51 -12.22 -14.80
C SER A 63 14.50 -10.75 -14.37
N TYR A 64 13.96 -9.84 -15.18
CA TYR A 64 13.77 -8.43 -14.84
C TYR A 64 12.96 -8.25 -13.55
N PHE A 65 12.04 -9.16 -13.24
CA PHE A 65 11.18 -9.04 -12.07
C PHE A 65 11.81 -9.63 -10.81
N PHE A 66 12.91 -10.38 -10.91
CA PHE A 66 13.51 -11.03 -9.74
C PHE A 66 14.30 -10.03 -8.90
N GLY A 67 14.07 -10.03 -7.59
CA GLY A 67 14.70 -9.11 -6.65
C GLY A 67 13.80 -8.70 -5.50
N LEU A 68 14.29 -7.77 -4.69
CA LEU A 68 13.58 -7.18 -3.56
C LEU A 68 13.14 -5.75 -3.90
N TYR A 69 11.92 -5.41 -3.53
CA TYR A 69 11.28 -4.12 -3.82
C TYR A 69 10.64 -3.55 -2.55
N ASN A 70 10.80 -2.25 -2.35
CA ASN A 70 9.88 -1.48 -1.51
C ASN A 70 8.66 -1.14 -2.34
N TYR A 71 7.46 -1.15 -1.75
CA TYR A 71 6.24 -0.83 -2.46
C TYR A 71 5.40 0.26 -1.77
N TRP A 72 4.55 0.94 -2.53
CA TRP A 72 3.63 1.95 -2.04
C TRP A 72 2.36 2.03 -2.85
N VAL A 73 1.28 2.55 -2.25
CA VAL A 73 0.10 2.98 -2.98
C VAL A 73 0.39 4.37 -3.55
N PRO A 74 0.39 4.55 -4.89
CA PRO A 74 0.54 5.88 -5.46
C PRO A 74 -0.63 6.78 -5.07
N GLY A 75 -0.35 8.07 -4.91
CA GLY A 75 -1.42 9.05 -4.86
C GLY A 75 -2.19 9.03 -6.18
N THR A 76 -3.51 9.04 -6.10
CA THR A 76 -4.36 9.04 -7.31
C THR A 76 -5.50 10.04 -7.14
N SER A 77 -5.89 10.66 -8.24
CA SER A 77 -7.08 11.51 -8.30
C SER A 77 -7.89 11.11 -9.52
N TYR A 78 -9.20 10.92 -9.36
CA TYR A 78 -10.12 10.58 -10.45
C TYR A 78 -11.47 11.26 -10.24
N THR A 79 -12.18 11.55 -11.32
CA THR A 79 -13.55 12.07 -11.29
C THR A 79 -14.55 10.94 -11.46
N VAL A 80 -15.66 11.00 -10.72
CA VAL A 80 -16.81 10.12 -10.91
C VAL A 80 -18.01 10.99 -11.26
N PRO A 81 -18.66 10.78 -12.42
CA PRO A 81 -19.88 11.51 -12.76
C PRO A 81 -21.03 11.03 -11.88
N ASP A 82 -21.75 11.98 -11.28
CA ASP A 82 -23.03 11.78 -10.62
C ASP A 82 -24.14 12.25 -11.56
N TYR A 83 -24.67 11.31 -12.34
CA TYR A 83 -25.72 11.58 -13.32
C TYR A 83 -27.06 12.00 -12.69
N THR A 84 -27.30 11.62 -11.42
CA THR A 84 -28.52 12.00 -10.70
C THR A 84 -28.51 13.49 -10.39
N ASN A 85 -27.36 14.00 -9.93
CA ASN A 85 -27.20 15.39 -9.54
C ASN A 85 -26.58 16.28 -10.63
N LYS A 86 -26.22 15.70 -11.79
CA LYS A 86 -25.50 16.37 -12.89
C LYS A 86 -24.21 17.06 -12.42
N THR A 87 -23.49 16.42 -11.49
CA THR A 87 -22.22 16.90 -10.96
C THR A 87 -21.11 15.89 -11.23
N GLU A 88 -19.86 16.34 -11.10
CA GLU A 88 -18.69 15.45 -11.05
C GLU A 88 -18.08 15.51 -9.66
N VAL A 89 -17.79 14.35 -9.09
CA VAL A 89 -17.12 14.24 -7.79
C VAL A 89 -15.66 13.91 -8.02
N LEU A 90 -14.78 14.84 -7.67
CA LEU A 90 -13.34 14.58 -7.61
C LEU A 90 -13.04 13.73 -6.37
N ARG A 91 -12.47 12.54 -6.60
CA ARG A 91 -11.93 11.66 -5.56
C ARG A 91 -10.42 11.79 -5.58
N THR A 92 -9.83 12.10 -4.43
CA THR A 92 -8.37 12.13 -4.25
C THR A 92 -7.96 11.15 -3.16
N SER A 93 -6.89 10.41 -3.43
CA SER A 93 -6.15 9.61 -2.46
C SER A 93 -4.74 10.16 -2.43
N ALA A 94 -4.27 10.58 -1.25
CA ALA A 94 -2.93 11.13 -1.08
C ALA A 94 -1.81 10.09 -1.35
N GLY A 95 -2.18 8.82 -1.52
CA GLY A 95 -1.23 7.71 -1.47
C GLY A 95 -0.70 7.55 -0.04
N THR A 96 0.10 6.51 0.18
CA THR A 96 0.61 6.20 1.53
C THR A 96 2.07 6.58 1.73
N GLY A 97 2.75 7.11 0.70
CA GLY A 97 4.20 7.05 0.65
C GLY A 97 4.71 5.60 0.73
N VAL A 98 6.01 5.39 0.88
CA VAL A 98 6.60 4.05 1.04
C VAL A 98 5.97 3.37 2.26
N LEU A 99 5.20 2.30 2.02
CA LEU A 99 4.64 1.51 3.12
C LEU A 99 5.78 0.76 3.82
N PRO A 100 5.70 0.52 5.14
CA PRO A 100 6.64 -0.34 5.85
C PRO A 100 6.41 -1.79 5.41
N GLY A 101 6.86 -2.13 4.21
CA GLY A 101 6.58 -3.38 3.53
C GLY A 101 7.51 -3.57 2.36
N SER A 102 7.73 -4.83 2.00
CA SER A 102 8.58 -5.19 0.87
C SER A 102 8.08 -6.46 0.20
N ILE A 103 8.43 -6.60 -1.07
CA ILE A 103 8.15 -7.80 -1.85
C ILE A 103 9.43 -8.32 -2.48
N ARG A 104 9.70 -9.61 -2.31
CA ARG A 104 10.78 -10.35 -2.96
C ARG A 104 10.19 -11.34 -3.94
N ILE A 105 10.64 -11.30 -5.18
CA ILE A 105 10.29 -12.26 -6.23
C ILE A 105 11.57 -13.03 -6.57
N ASP A 106 11.53 -14.35 -6.41
CA ASP A 106 12.68 -15.23 -6.65
C ASP A 106 12.51 -15.97 -7.98
N GLY A 107 13.63 -16.23 -8.67
CA GLY A 107 13.62 -16.91 -9.96
C GLY A 107 13.26 -18.40 -9.92
N ASN A 108 13.14 -18.99 -8.72
CA ASN A 108 12.76 -20.37 -8.49
C ASN A 108 11.23 -20.60 -8.46
N GLY A 109 10.42 -19.57 -8.72
CA GLY A 109 8.96 -19.67 -8.66
C GLY A 109 8.34 -19.26 -7.32
N SER A 110 9.13 -18.77 -6.34
CA SER A 110 8.62 -18.30 -5.05
C SER A 110 8.60 -16.79 -4.90
N TYR A 111 7.81 -16.30 -3.96
CA TYR A 111 7.84 -14.93 -3.48
C TYR A 111 7.71 -14.85 -1.96
N THR A 112 8.20 -13.74 -1.39
CA THR A 112 7.93 -13.34 0.00
C THR A 112 7.44 -11.90 0.01
N TRP A 113 6.32 -11.62 0.67
CA TRP A 113 5.72 -10.30 0.76
C TRP A 113 5.49 -9.94 2.23
N ASN A 114 6.27 -8.98 2.74
CA ASN A 114 6.00 -8.34 4.02
C ASN A 114 4.86 -7.33 3.83
N SER A 115 3.62 -7.77 4.00
CA SER A 115 2.43 -6.97 3.70
C SER A 115 2.04 -6.10 4.89
N SER A 116 2.12 -4.78 4.72
CA SER A 116 1.63 -3.83 5.70
C SER A 116 0.10 -3.85 5.84
N TRP A 117 -0.62 -4.26 4.78
CA TRP A 117 -2.08 -4.35 4.79
C TRP A 117 -2.57 -5.55 5.61
N ASP A 118 -1.98 -6.73 5.37
CA ASP A 118 -2.32 -7.95 6.12
C ASP A 118 -1.62 -8.02 7.49
N GLY A 119 -0.66 -7.12 7.76
CA GLY A 119 0.12 -7.10 9.00
C GLY A 119 0.99 -8.34 9.20
N LYS A 120 1.42 -9.01 8.13
CA LYS A 120 2.18 -10.28 8.19
C LYS A 120 3.08 -10.51 6.98
N ILE A 121 4.01 -11.45 7.13
CA ILE A 121 4.81 -11.99 6.02
C ILE A 121 4.02 -13.09 5.31
N ILE A 122 3.82 -12.92 4.01
CA ILE A 122 3.16 -13.87 3.12
C ILE A 122 4.25 -14.54 2.28
N LYS A 123 4.20 -15.87 2.17
CA LYS A 123 5.09 -16.65 1.30
C LYS A 123 4.24 -17.48 0.36
N GLY A 124 4.62 -17.54 -0.90
CA GLY A 124 3.86 -18.29 -1.88
C GLY A 124 4.64 -18.56 -3.16
N SER A 125 3.90 -19.00 -4.18
CA SER A 125 4.42 -19.27 -5.51
C SER A 125 3.83 -18.32 -6.53
N TRP A 126 4.59 -18.05 -7.59
CA TRP A 126 4.11 -17.31 -8.74
C TRP A 126 4.07 -18.20 -9.99
N ARG A 127 3.30 -17.77 -10.98
CA ARG A 127 3.22 -18.42 -12.30
C ARG A 127 3.34 -17.42 -13.43
N LEU A 128 3.66 -17.91 -14.63
CA LEU A 128 3.58 -17.13 -15.85
C LEU A 128 2.12 -16.99 -16.30
N THR A 129 1.77 -15.84 -16.83
CA THR A 129 0.40 -15.53 -17.30
C THR A 129 0.25 -15.66 -18.82
N GLY A 130 1.34 -15.48 -19.58
CA GLY A 130 1.30 -15.29 -21.03
C GLY A 130 0.91 -13.86 -21.46
N ASP A 131 0.62 -12.98 -20.50
CA ASP A 131 0.31 -11.56 -20.69
C ASP A 131 1.62 -10.76 -20.65
N SER A 132 1.94 -10.02 -21.73
CA SER A 132 3.19 -9.26 -21.84
C SER A 132 3.25 -8.05 -20.91
N ASP A 133 2.11 -7.50 -20.53
CA ASP A 133 2.07 -6.35 -19.62
C ASP A 133 2.24 -6.81 -18.17
N TYR A 134 1.76 -8.03 -17.89
CA TYR A 134 1.80 -8.65 -16.56
C TYR A 134 2.29 -10.10 -16.60
N PRO A 135 3.58 -10.35 -16.91
CA PRO A 135 4.09 -11.70 -17.18
C PRO A 135 4.13 -12.63 -15.96
N ILE A 136 4.05 -12.10 -14.74
CA ILE A 136 4.04 -12.88 -13.49
C ILE A 136 2.71 -12.66 -12.75
N GLU A 137 2.14 -13.73 -12.19
CA GLU A 137 1.04 -13.67 -11.23
C GLU A 137 1.43 -14.38 -9.94
N LEU A 138 1.40 -13.65 -8.83
CA LEU A 138 1.56 -14.15 -7.47
C LEU A 138 0.26 -14.82 -7.03
N MET A 139 0.34 -16.09 -6.63
CA MET A 139 -0.83 -16.85 -6.22
C MET A 139 -1.10 -16.67 -4.72
N LYS A 140 -2.36 -16.44 -4.34
CA LYS A 140 -2.82 -16.34 -2.94
C LYS A 140 -1.95 -15.42 -2.08
N ALA A 141 -1.65 -14.23 -2.60
CA ALA A 141 -0.84 -13.23 -1.92
C ALA A 141 -1.67 -12.41 -0.92
N GLN A 142 -1.53 -11.08 -0.92
CA GLN A 142 -2.25 -10.21 0.01
C GLN A 142 -3.77 -10.43 -0.08
N GLU A 143 -4.42 -10.51 1.07
CA GLU A 143 -5.84 -10.84 1.23
C GLU A 143 -6.25 -12.21 0.63
N GLY A 144 -5.29 -13.10 0.37
CA GLY A 144 -5.53 -14.37 -0.32
C GLY A 144 -5.86 -14.25 -1.80
N LYS A 145 -5.73 -13.05 -2.39
CA LYS A 145 -6.00 -12.77 -3.81
C LYS A 145 -4.79 -13.09 -4.68
N ASN A 146 -5.00 -13.20 -5.99
CA ASN A 146 -3.90 -13.21 -6.94
C ASN A 146 -3.47 -11.79 -7.30
N TRP A 147 -2.18 -11.60 -7.53
CA TRP A 147 -1.60 -10.30 -7.87
C TRP A 147 -0.68 -10.41 -9.06
N LYS A 148 -0.95 -9.64 -10.10
CA LYS A 148 -0.17 -9.53 -11.32
C LYS A 148 1.02 -8.58 -11.12
N ILE A 149 2.16 -8.90 -11.72
CA ILE A 149 3.37 -8.08 -11.71
C ILE A 149 3.70 -7.67 -13.14
N GLY A 150 3.80 -6.36 -13.35
CA GLY A 150 4.15 -5.74 -14.62
C GLY A 150 5.30 -4.76 -14.50
N LYS A 151 5.89 -4.38 -15.62
CA LYS A 151 6.91 -3.33 -15.65
C LYS A 151 6.22 -1.97 -15.57
N SER A 152 6.77 -1.03 -14.81
CA SER A 152 6.28 0.36 -14.83
C SER A 152 6.99 1.19 -15.90
N ASN A 153 6.28 2.16 -16.45
CA ASN A 153 6.85 3.21 -17.30
C ASN A 153 7.15 4.50 -16.52
N ASP A 154 6.80 4.55 -15.23
CA ASP A 154 6.99 5.72 -14.39
C ASP A 154 8.44 5.84 -13.91
N GLU A 155 8.96 7.06 -13.89
CA GLU A 155 10.31 7.32 -13.39
C GLU A 155 10.46 6.89 -11.92
N GLY A 156 11.54 6.16 -11.62
CA GLY A 156 11.83 5.68 -10.27
C GLY A 156 10.97 4.49 -9.80
N VAL A 157 10.04 4.01 -10.62
CA VAL A 157 9.23 2.81 -10.38
C VAL A 157 9.75 1.68 -11.26
N ALA A 158 10.08 0.54 -10.66
CA ALA A 158 10.56 -0.63 -11.39
C ALA A 158 9.40 -1.55 -11.81
N ILE A 159 8.46 -1.81 -10.90
CA ILE A 159 7.34 -2.73 -11.13
C ILE A 159 6.02 -2.13 -10.68
N ILE A 160 4.93 -2.64 -11.26
CA ILE A 160 3.56 -2.47 -10.77
C ILE A 160 3.08 -3.82 -10.22
N VAL A 161 2.39 -3.80 -9.09
CA VAL A 161 1.76 -4.96 -8.44
C VAL A 161 0.26 -4.73 -8.41
N TRP A 162 -0.56 -5.50 -9.15
CA TRP A 162 -1.97 -5.18 -9.39
C TRP A 162 -2.89 -6.39 -9.22
N ASN A 163 -4.06 -6.24 -8.59
CA ASN A 163 -5.03 -7.33 -8.38
C ASN A 163 -6.34 -7.18 -9.17
N GLY A 164 -6.43 -6.23 -10.09
CA GLY A 164 -7.69 -5.89 -10.79
C GLY A 164 -8.34 -4.60 -10.28
N SER A 165 -8.10 -4.23 -9.02
CA SER A 165 -8.74 -3.07 -8.36
C SER A 165 -7.72 -2.16 -7.67
N THR A 166 -6.80 -2.75 -6.92
CA THR A 166 -5.72 -2.07 -6.22
C THR A 166 -4.41 -2.29 -6.97
N TRP A 167 -3.58 -1.27 -7.02
CA TRP A 167 -2.19 -1.40 -7.47
C TRP A 167 -1.21 -0.76 -6.49
N TYR A 168 0.02 -1.29 -6.51
CA TYR A 168 1.18 -0.73 -5.86
C TYR A 168 2.27 -0.43 -6.87
N ASN A 169 3.02 0.64 -6.62
CA ASN A 169 4.28 0.90 -7.29
C ASN A 169 5.40 0.23 -6.49
N GLY A 170 6.36 -0.39 -7.18
CA GLY A 170 7.50 -1.08 -6.57
C GLY A 170 8.83 -0.49 -7.03
N LYS A 171 9.67 -0.05 -6.09
CA LYS A 171 11.03 0.43 -6.33
C LYS A 171 12.03 -0.63 -5.90
N ARG A 172 12.91 -1.01 -6.81
CA ARG A 172 13.93 -2.02 -6.57
C ARG A 172 14.92 -1.54 -5.50
N ILE A 173 15.20 -2.40 -4.52
CA ILE A 173 16.23 -2.17 -3.51
C ILE A 173 17.55 -2.69 -4.08
N LYS A 174 18.53 -1.79 -4.27
CA LYS A 174 19.88 -2.18 -4.67
C LYS A 174 20.60 -2.76 -3.45
N GLY A 175 20.99 -4.04 -3.46
CA GLY A 175 21.96 -4.56 -2.48
C GLY A 175 21.64 -5.83 -1.69
N GLY A 176 20.60 -6.60 -2.01
CA GLY A 176 20.37 -7.90 -1.34
C GLY A 176 20.91 -9.07 -2.15
N LYS A 177 22.23 -9.33 -2.12
CA LYS A 177 22.76 -10.66 -2.47
C LYS A 177 22.46 -11.63 -1.34
#